data_AF-A0A1X1MUM4-F1
#
_entry.id   AF-A0A1X1MUM4-F1
#
_cell.length_a   1.000
_cell.length_b   1.000
_cell.length_c   1.000
_cell.angle_alpha   90.00
_cell.angle_beta   90.00
_cell.angle_gamma   90.00
#
_symmetry.space_group_name_H-M   'P 1'
#
loop_
_entity.id
_entity.type
_entity.pdbx_description
1 polymer ?
#
loop_
_entity_poly.entity_id
_entity_poly.type
_entity_poly.pdbx_seq_one_letter_code
_entity_poly.pdbx_strand_id
1 'polypeptide(L)'
;MLKEQLQDIWSSCSYQQMRQKVDHWCELARGSGILSLNSFSDMLQRHKEGICNYATYRLTSAVIEAGNVSIGMLRKRARGIRDTEYFKLKIKQISVPEERSIFYPAVKLI
;
A
#
# COMPACT_ATOMS: atom_id res chain seq x y z
N MET A 1 -10.88 15.18 15.17
CA MET A 1 -9.64 15.94 15.45
C MET A 1 -8.35 15.19 15.10
N LEU A 2 -7.79 14.27 15.91
CA LEU A 2 -6.47 13.64 15.59
C LEU A 2 -6.43 12.89 14.25
N LYS A 3 -7.54 12.23 13.88
CA LYS A 3 -7.69 11.56 12.58
C LYS A 3 -7.63 12.53 11.40
N GLU A 4 -8.26 13.69 11.51
CA GLU A 4 -8.30 14.70 10.44
C GLU A 4 -6.94 15.37 10.30
N GLN A 5 -6.29 15.70 11.43
CA GLN A 5 -4.92 16.21 11.45
C GLN A 5 -3.94 15.22 10.81
N LEU A 6 -4.13 13.92 11.04
CA LEU A 6 -3.33 12.89 10.40
C LEU A 6 -3.53 12.93 8.87
N GLN A 7 -4.77 13.00 8.39
CA GLN A 7 -5.05 13.07 6.95
C GLN A 7 -4.44 14.32 6.30
N ASP A 8 -4.45 15.46 6.99
CA ASP A 8 -3.89 16.73 6.49
C ASP A 8 -2.36 16.69 6.28
N ILE A 9 -1.65 15.73 6.88
CA ILE A 9 -0.21 15.53 6.64
C ILE A 9 0.07 15.26 5.15
N TRP A 10 -0.77 14.44 4.50
CA TRP A 10 -0.59 14.04 3.09
C TRP A 10 -0.88 15.17 2.09
N SER A 11 -1.52 16.25 2.54
CA SER A 11 -1.72 17.47 1.76
C SER A 11 -0.45 18.33 1.64
N SER A 12 0.61 18.02 2.39
CA SER A 12 1.87 18.79 2.37
C SER A 12 2.56 18.75 0.99
N CYS A 13 3.19 19.86 0.61
CA CYS A 13 3.87 20.00 -0.70
C CYS A 13 5.40 19.86 -0.61
N SER A 14 5.96 19.78 0.59
CA SER A 14 7.41 19.70 0.82
C SER A 14 7.75 18.66 1.87
N TYR A 15 8.89 17.98 1.67
CA TYR A 15 9.44 17.02 2.63
C TYR A 15 9.56 17.61 4.04
N GLN A 16 10.09 18.83 4.16
CA GLN A 16 10.30 19.47 5.47
C GLN A 16 8.97 19.82 6.15
N GLN A 17 7.99 20.30 5.38
CA GLN A 17 6.66 20.60 5.89
C GLN A 17 5.96 19.32 6.39
N MET A 18 6.02 18.25 5.61
CA MET A 18 5.45 16.96 5.98
C MET A 18 6.12 16.41 7.24
N ARG A 19 7.46 16.53 7.32
CA ARG A 19 8.25 16.12 8.49
C ARG A 19 7.79 16.80 9.77
N GLN A 20 7.65 18.13 9.73
CA GLN A 20 7.18 18.92 10.87
C GLN A 20 5.76 18.54 11.28
N LYS A 21 4.85 18.34 10.33
CA LYS A 21 3.48 17.91 10.63
C LYS A 21 3.43 16.50 11.25
N VAL A 22 4.26 15.57 10.78
CA VAL A 22 4.37 14.22 11.37
C VAL A 22 4.88 14.29 12.81
N ASP A 23 5.92 15.10 13.07
CA ASP A 23 6.46 15.27 14.41
C ASP A 23 5.45 15.87 15.37
N HIS A 24 4.80 16.95 14.95
CA HIS A 24 3.76 17.59 15.73
C HIS A 24 2.60 16.63 16.04
N TRP A 25 2.16 15.85 15.05
CA TRP A 25 1.12 14.86 15.24
C TRP A 25 1.53 13.77 16.25
N CYS A 26 2.79 13.31 16.20
CA CYS A 26 3.31 12.32 17.14
C CYS A 26 3.37 12.87 18.58
N GLU A 27 3.71 14.14 18.76
CA GLU A 27 3.69 14.80 20.08
C GLU A 27 2.27 14.85 20.65
N LEU A 28 1.29 15.27 19.83
CA LEU A 28 -0.12 15.30 20.23
C LEU A 28 -0.66 13.91 20.57
N ALA A 29 -0.33 12.91 19.75
CA ALA A 29 -0.72 11.53 19.96
C ALA A 29 -0.11 10.96 21.26
N ARG A 30 1.15 11.27 21.57
CA ARG A 30 1.79 10.90 22.85
C ARG A 30 1.15 11.60 24.05
N GLY A 31 0.81 12.88 23.91
CA GLY A 31 0.15 13.68 24.93
C GLY A 31 -1.28 13.24 25.24
N SER A 32 -1.91 12.46 24.36
CA SER A 32 -3.30 11.99 24.55
C SER A 32 -3.44 10.85 25.56
N GLY A 33 -2.33 10.21 25.98
CA GLY A 33 -2.34 9.08 26.92
C GLY A 33 -2.95 7.78 26.36
N ILE A 34 -3.25 7.71 25.07
CA ILE A 34 -3.87 6.52 24.45
C ILE A 34 -2.76 5.60 23.95
N LEU A 35 -2.63 4.42 24.57
CA LEU A 35 -1.56 3.45 24.27
C LEU A 35 -1.49 3.06 22.78
N SER A 36 -2.65 2.90 22.12
CA SER A 36 -2.69 2.58 20.69
C SER A 36 -2.21 3.71 19.79
N LEU A 37 -2.35 4.97 20.20
CA LEU A 37 -1.82 6.12 19.47
C LEU A 37 -0.31 6.29 19.72
N ASN A 38 0.17 5.93 20.90
CA ASN A 38 1.60 5.92 21.20
C ASN A 38 2.33 4.91 20.29
N SER A 39 1.84 3.67 20.24
CA SER A 39 2.44 2.64 19.37
C SER A 39 2.37 2.99 17.89
N PHE A 40 1.28 3.63 17.46
CA PHE A 40 1.15 4.15 16.10
C PHE A 40 2.12 5.29 15.82
N SER A 41 2.35 6.19 16.78
CA SER A 41 3.34 7.26 16.68
C SER A 41 4.77 6.73 16.58
N ASP A 42 5.09 5.68 17.34
CA ASP A 42 6.39 4.99 17.23
C ASP A 42 6.55 4.32 15.86
N MET A 43 5.46 3.83 15.26
CA MET A 43 5.49 3.29 13.90
C MET A 43 5.72 4.39 12.86
N LEU A 44 4.99 5.50 12.96
CA LEU A 44 5.16 6.65 12.07
C LEU A 44 6.59 7.20 12.11
N GLN A 45 7.17 7.34 13.30
CA GLN A 45 8.55 7.81 13.46
C GLN A 45 9.56 6.85 12.83
N ARG A 46 9.40 5.54 12.99
CA ARG A 46 10.28 4.53 12.35
C ARG A 46 10.26 4.58 10.82
N HIS A 47 9.13 4.94 10.21
CA HIS A 47 9.00 5.02 8.75
C HIS A 47 8.96 6.45 8.20
N LYS A 48 9.33 7.43 9.03
CA LYS A 48 9.16 8.86 8.75
C LYS A 48 9.82 9.32 7.46
N GLU A 49 11.03 8.84 7.16
CA GLU A 49 11.75 9.22 5.93
C GLU A 49 10.98 8.81 4.68
N GLY A 50 10.51 7.55 4.62
CA GLY A 50 9.71 7.04 3.50
C GLY A 50 8.36 7.75 3.38
N ILE A 51 7.72 8.08 4.51
CA ILE A 51 6.47 8.85 4.54
C ILE A 51 6.70 10.26 4.00
N CYS A 52 7.75 10.96 4.45
CA CYS A 52 8.03 12.33 4.00
C CYS A 52 8.45 12.40 2.53
N ASN A 53 9.08 11.34 2.01
CA ASN A 53 9.41 11.21 0.58
C ASN A 53 8.15 11.22 -0.31
N TYR A 54 6.97 10.88 0.23
CA TYR A 54 5.70 11.03 -0.49
C TYR A 54 5.44 12.48 -0.93
N ALA A 55 5.78 13.48 -0.12
CA ALA A 55 5.56 14.88 -0.48
C ALA A 55 6.35 15.29 -1.73
N THR A 56 7.55 14.73 -1.92
CA THR A 56 8.43 15.01 -3.06
C THR A 56 8.07 14.19 -4.29
N TYR A 57 7.91 12.87 -4.14
CA TYR A 57 7.82 11.95 -5.27
C TYR A 57 6.40 11.46 -5.56
N ARG A 58 5.45 11.68 -4.64
CA ARG A 58 4.05 11.21 -4.72
C ARG A 58 3.92 9.71 -5.04
N LEU A 59 4.93 8.93 -4.66
CA LEU A 59 4.94 7.47 -4.84
C LEU A 59 3.96 6.83 -3.86
N THR A 60 3.01 6.07 -4.39
CA THR A 60 2.04 5.31 -3.60
C THR A 60 2.29 3.81 -3.78
N SER A 61 1.91 3.02 -2.79
CA SER A 61 1.92 1.55 -2.91
C SER A 61 0.75 1.00 -3.72
N ALA A 62 -0.14 1.86 -4.28
CA ALA A 62 -1.39 1.43 -4.90
C ALA A 62 -1.19 0.39 -6.02
N VAL A 63 -0.19 0.57 -6.88
CA VAL A 63 0.14 -0.39 -7.96
C VAL A 63 0.65 -1.71 -7.38
N ILE A 64 1.47 -1.66 -6.33
CA ILE A 64 2.01 -2.84 -5.66
C ILE A 64 0.88 -3.61 -4.98
N GLU A 65 -0.04 -2.92 -4.30
CA GLU A 65 -1.21 -3.52 -3.66
C GLU A 65 -2.15 -4.16 -4.68
N ALA A 66 -2.43 -3.48 -5.81
CA ALA A 66 -3.20 -4.06 -6.91
C ALA A 66 -2.56 -5.35 -7.45
N GLY A 67 -1.23 -5.36 -7.58
CA GLY A 67 -0.46 -6.56 -7.93
C GLY A 67 -0.60 -7.68 -6.90
N ASN A 68 -0.41 -7.37 -5.61
CA ASN A 68 -0.55 -8.33 -4.51
C ASN A 68 -1.94 -8.96 -4.47
N VAL A 69 -2.99 -8.16 -4.65
CA VAL A 69 -4.38 -8.62 -4.73
C VAL A 69 -4.57 -9.58 -5.91
N SER A 70 -4.05 -9.23 -7.08
CA SER A 70 -4.17 -10.05 -8.29
C SER A 70 -3.45 -11.40 -8.14
N ILE A 71 -2.25 -11.41 -7.57
CA ILE A 71 -1.49 -12.64 -7.24
C ILE A 71 -2.26 -13.48 -6.23
N GLY A 72 -2.84 -12.85 -5.20
CA GLY A 72 -3.65 -13.52 -4.18
C GLY A 72 -4.89 -14.20 -4.77
N MET A 73 -5.58 -13.55 -5.72
CA MET A 73 -6.71 -14.13 -6.45
C MET A 73 -6.27 -15.30 -7.33
N LEU A 74 -5.16 -15.16 -8.06
CA LEU A 74 -4.59 -16.23 -8.87
C LEU A 74 -4.26 -17.45 -8.01
N ARG A 75 -3.59 -17.26 -6.87
CA ARG A 75 -3.28 -18.33 -5.90
C ARG A 75 -4.55 -19.02 -5.39
N LYS A 76 -5.61 -18.26 -5.11
CA LYS A 76 -6.90 -18.83 -4.65
C LYS A 76 -7.56 -19.73 -5.69
N ARG A 77 -7.41 -19.42 -6.99
CA ARG A 77 -7.90 -20.26 -8.11
C ARG A 77 -6.98 -21.47 -8.36
N ALA A 78 -5.69 -21.29 -8.15
CA ALA A 78 -4.62 -22.25 -8.42
C ALA A 78 -4.25 -23.14 -7.20
N ARG A 79 -5.22 -23.48 -6.33
CA ARG A 79 -4.94 -24.30 -5.14
C ARG A 79 -4.37 -25.66 -5.57
N GLY A 80 -3.28 -26.09 -4.94
CA GLY A 80 -2.64 -27.38 -5.21
C GLY A 80 -1.59 -27.37 -6.33
N ILE A 81 -1.30 -26.22 -6.95
CA ILE A 81 -0.15 -26.11 -7.86
C ILE A 81 1.15 -26.40 -7.10
N ARG A 82 1.92 -27.36 -7.61
CA ARG A 82 3.26 -27.72 -7.10
C ARG A 82 4.38 -27.07 -7.90
N ASP A 83 4.08 -26.66 -9.13
CA ASP A 83 5.03 -26.01 -10.03
C ASP A 83 5.07 -24.49 -9.79
N THR A 84 6.11 -24.07 -9.09
CA THR A 84 6.33 -22.65 -8.76
C THR A 84 6.77 -21.84 -9.98
N GLU A 85 7.49 -22.45 -10.94
CA GLU A 85 7.93 -21.76 -12.15
C GLU A 85 6.73 -21.45 -13.05
N TYR A 86 5.83 -22.42 -13.22
CA TYR A 86 4.57 -22.19 -13.91
C TYR A 86 3.71 -21.12 -13.23
N PHE A 87 3.68 -21.10 -11.89
CA PHE A 87 2.97 -20.06 -11.15
C PHE A 87 3.57 -18.66 -11.39
N LYS A 88 4.90 -18.51 -11.45
CA LYS A 88 5.56 -17.24 -11.82
C LYS A 88 5.19 -16.78 -13.22
N LEU A 89 5.13 -17.70 -14.18
CA LEU A 89 4.68 -17.37 -15.55
C LEU A 89 3.24 -16.85 -15.54
N LYS A 90 2.37 -17.43 -14.72
CA LYS A 90 0.99 -16.95 -14.56
C LYS A 90 0.90 -15.57 -13.92
N ILE A 91 1.77 -15.25 -12.96
CA ILE A 91 1.87 -13.89 -12.41
C ILE A 91 2.30 -12.88 -13.49
N LYS A 92 3.26 -13.22 -14.33
CA LYS A 92 3.67 -12.35 -15.45
C LYS A 92 2.52 -12.15 -16.45
N GLN A 93 1.77 -13.21 -16.72
CA GLN A 93 0.63 -13.19 -17.64
C GLN A 93 -0.50 -12.24 -17.18
N ILE A 94 -0.78 -12.13 -15.88
CA ILE A 94 -1.81 -11.20 -15.38
C ILE A 94 -1.37 -9.73 -15.39
N SER A 95 -0.09 -9.45 -15.60
CA SER A 95 0.45 -8.09 -15.70
C SER A 95 0.31 -7.50 -17.11
N VAL A 96 -0.12 -8.31 -18.09
CA VAL A 96 -0.47 -7.87 -19.43
C VAL A 96 -2.00 -7.95 -19.63
N PRO A 97 -2.61 -7.10 -20.47
CA PRO A 97 -4.04 -7.17 -20.77
C PRO A 97 -4.43 -8.57 -21.27
N GLU A 98 -5.47 -9.16 -20.67
CA GLU A 98 -5.91 -10.52 -21.00
C GLU A 98 -6.94 -10.47 -22.16
N GLU A 99 -6.60 -10.99 -23.34
CA GLU A 99 -7.52 -11.04 -24.49
C GLU A 99 -8.58 -12.16 -24.38
N ARG A 100 -8.29 -13.23 -23.62
CA ARG A 100 -9.20 -14.38 -23.39
C ARG A 100 -9.01 -14.96 -21.99
N SER A 101 -10.12 -15.16 -21.26
CA SER A 101 -10.05 -15.74 -19.91
C SER A 101 -9.70 -17.22 -19.93
N ILE A 102 -8.67 -17.63 -19.20
CA ILE A 102 -8.26 -19.04 -19.12
C ILE A 102 -9.21 -19.88 -18.25
N PHE A 103 -9.76 -19.29 -17.20
CA PHE A 103 -10.71 -19.97 -16.30
C PHE A 103 -12.12 -20.00 -16.89
N TYR A 104 -12.42 -19.07 -17.79
CA TYR A 104 -13.70 -18.94 -18.47
C TYR A 104 -13.49 -18.75 -19.98
N PRO A 105 -13.00 -19.79 -20.69
CA PRO A 105 -12.61 -19.68 -22.11
C PRO A 105 -13.75 -19.25 -23.04
N ALA A 106 -15.00 -19.37 -22.59
CA ALA A 106 -16.19 -18.90 -23.31
C ALA A 106 -16.48 -17.39 -23.16
N VAL A 107 -15.76 -16.67 -22.29
CA VAL A 107 -15.99 -15.24 -22.01
C VAL A 107 -14.87 -14.42 -22.68
N LYS A 108 -15.25 -13.58 -23.66
CA LYS A 108 -14.38 -12.49 -24.13
C LYS A 108 -14.33 -11.41 -23.07
N LEU A 109 -13.12 -11.01 -22.68
CA LEU A 109 -12.90 -9.98 -21.66
C LEU A 109 -12.66 -8.57 -22.26
N ILE A 110 -12.87 -8.43 -23.57
CA ILE A 110 -12.86 -7.16 -24.33
C ILE A 110 -13.92 -7.25 -25.42
#